data_AF-A0A1G5I098-F1
#
_entry.id   AF-A0A1G5I098-F1
#
_cell.length_a   1.000
_cell.length_b   1.000
_cell.length_c   1.000
_cell.angle_alpha   90.00
_cell.angle_beta   90.00
_cell.angle_gamma   90.00
#
_symmetry.space_group_name_H-M   'P 1'
#
loop_
_entity.id
_entity.type
_entity.pdbx_description
1 polymer ?
#
loop_
_entity_poly.entity_id
_entity_poly.type
_entity_poly.pdbx_seq_one_letter_code
_entity_poly.pdbx_strand_id
1 'polypeptide(L)'
;MIHSKLAGSKIKYQREKLGLSQAEFGIQFAKFNGHPKAYAAMTISTWETGRKVPPAETMMELSKFFNVSMDYLYGLSSDDQTYETTKSSHTTMEIPYEKLDEYDGEPIYVVSERGMIGNQWGIMDVATRSIQLRNNTRLPVSKSPDVKYYITVPANDITLRHLLKYAVSMKDIMSGLRTKVYVKSLSQDPALRGAIEGWYNVDLEHNMLINSMGRTLSLDGLSVTYNAFSVQQ
;
A
#
# COMPACT_ATOMS: atom_id res chain seq x y z
N MET A 1 7.48 -14.72 -27.47
CA MET A 1 7.22 -14.05 -28.77
C MET A 1 5.74 -13.70 -29.00
N ILE A 2 4.77 -14.41 -28.40
CA ILE A 2 3.33 -14.15 -28.61
C ILE A 2 2.87 -12.90 -27.85
N HIS A 3 3.25 -12.76 -26.57
CA HIS A 3 2.86 -11.61 -25.74
C HIS A 3 3.39 -10.25 -26.24
N SER A 4 4.58 -10.20 -26.84
CA SER A 4 5.16 -8.95 -27.34
C SER A 4 4.42 -8.39 -28.56
N LYS A 5 3.92 -9.26 -29.45
CA LYS A 5 3.09 -8.85 -30.59
C LYS A 5 1.73 -8.33 -30.15
N LEU A 6 1.11 -9.01 -29.19
CA LEU A 6 -0.18 -8.60 -28.63
C LEU A 6 -0.06 -7.23 -27.95
N ALA A 7 0.97 -7.03 -27.13
CA ALA A 7 1.22 -5.74 -26.49
C ALA A 7 1.44 -4.60 -27.51
N GLY A 8 2.26 -4.86 -28.54
CA GLY A 8 2.46 -3.91 -29.63
C GLY A 8 1.16 -3.54 -30.36
N SER A 9 0.29 -4.54 -30.63
CA SER A 9 -1.00 -4.30 -31.28
C SER A 9 -1.95 -3.45 -30.43
N LYS A 10 -1.91 -3.58 -29.11
CA LYS A 10 -2.70 -2.78 -28.16
C LYS A 10 -2.23 -1.32 -28.12
N ILE A 11 -0.91 -1.09 -28.09
CA ILE A 11 -0.33 0.26 -28.18
C ILE A 11 -0.74 0.94 -29.49
N LYS A 12 -0.64 0.21 -30.61
CA LYS A 12 -1.04 0.70 -31.93
C LYS A 12 -2.52 1.10 -31.96
N TYR A 13 -3.38 0.22 -31.44
CA TYR A 13 -4.82 0.46 -31.37
C TYR A 13 -5.14 1.73 -30.58
N GLN A 14 -4.54 1.94 -29.40
CA GLN A 14 -4.81 3.13 -28.59
C GLN A 14 -4.30 4.42 -29.24
N ARG A 15 -3.13 4.38 -29.88
CA ARG A 15 -2.64 5.52 -30.65
C ARG A 15 -3.63 5.90 -31.77
N GLU A 16 -4.13 4.91 -32.50
CA GLU A 16 -5.06 5.13 -33.60
C GLU A 16 -6.43 5.61 -33.12
N LYS A 17 -6.90 5.15 -31.96
CA LYS A 17 -8.09 5.65 -31.27
C LYS A 17 -8.01 7.14 -30.95
N LEU A 18 -6.81 7.65 -30.64
CA LEU A 18 -6.53 9.07 -30.43
C LEU A 18 -6.28 9.86 -31.73
N GLY A 19 -6.31 9.20 -32.90
CA GLY A 19 -6.08 9.85 -34.20
C GLY A 19 -4.64 10.31 -34.44
N LEU A 20 -3.67 9.79 -33.70
CA LEU A 20 -2.27 10.26 -33.77
C LEU A 20 -1.43 9.43 -34.74
N SER A 21 -0.57 10.07 -35.53
CA SER A 21 0.53 9.38 -36.21
C SER A 21 1.59 8.90 -35.22
N GLN A 22 2.47 7.98 -35.63
CA GLN A 22 3.58 7.51 -34.78
C GLN A 22 4.52 8.65 -34.35
N ALA A 23 4.72 9.65 -35.23
CA ALA A 23 5.55 10.81 -34.93
C ALA A 23 4.87 11.75 -33.92
N GLU A 24 3.59 12.06 -34.11
CA GLU A 24 2.83 12.91 -33.20
C GLU A 24 2.69 12.27 -31.82
N PHE A 25 2.42 10.96 -31.79
CA PHE A 25 2.37 10.20 -30.55
C PHE A 25 3.70 10.26 -29.79
N GLY A 26 4.82 10.04 -30.48
CA GLY A 26 6.15 10.11 -29.85
C GLY A 26 6.48 11.49 -29.27
N ILE A 27 5.94 12.58 -29.85
CA ILE A 27 6.07 13.93 -29.33
C ILE A 27 5.16 14.14 -28.11
N GLN A 28 3.88 13.76 -28.20
CA GLN A 28 2.92 13.95 -27.11
C GLN A 28 3.26 13.12 -25.89
N PHE A 29 3.65 11.86 -26.10
CA PHE A 29 4.02 10.95 -25.02
C PHE A 29 5.27 11.43 -24.26
N ALA A 30 6.29 11.92 -24.97
CA ALA A 30 7.46 12.52 -24.34
C ALA A 30 7.14 13.78 -23.52
N LYS A 31 6.18 14.59 -23.97
CA LYS A 31 5.70 15.74 -23.18
C LYS A 31 4.97 15.30 -21.92
N PHE A 32 4.15 14.25 -22.03
CA PHE A 32 3.36 13.72 -20.91
C PHE A 32 4.24 13.16 -19.78
N ASN A 33 5.28 12.39 -20.12
CA ASN A 33 6.17 11.80 -19.12
C ASN A 33 7.37 12.70 -18.73
N GLY A 34 7.42 13.94 -19.24
CA GLY A 34 8.52 14.87 -18.95
C GLY A 34 9.86 14.46 -19.58
N HIS A 35 9.86 13.58 -20.58
CA HIS A 35 11.07 13.14 -21.25
C HIS A 35 11.63 14.26 -22.15
N PRO A 36 12.95 14.58 -22.08
CA PRO A 36 13.53 15.76 -22.73
C PRO A 36 13.53 15.71 -24.26
N LYS A 37 13.30 14.53 -24.85
CA LYS A 37 13.33 14.32 -26.30
C LYS A 37 12.12 13.49 -26.76
N ALA A 38 11.54 13.88 -27.89
CA ALA A 38 10.48 13.09 -28.53
C ALA A 38 10.95 11.67 -28.88
N TYR A 39 10.06 10.69 -28.74
CA TYR A 39 10.31 9.34 -29.22
C TYR A 39 10.23 9.32 -30.75
N ALA A 40 11.26 8.78 -31.41
CA ALA A 40 11.26 8.68 -32.86
C ALA A 40 10.15 7.73 -33.34
N ALA A 41 9.55 8.02 -34.50
CA ALA A 41 8.52 7.15 -35.10
C ALA A 41 9.00 5.71 -35.30
N MET A 42 10.28 5.52 -35.60
CA MET A 42 10.90 4.19 -35.68
C MET A 42 10.83 3.45 -34.33
N THR A 43 11.08 4.13 -33.21
CA THR A 43 10.97 3.56 -31.87
C THR A 43 9.54 3.11 -31.60
N ILE A 44 8.56 3.97 -31.88
CA ILE A 44 7.14 3.63 -31.75
C ILE A 44 6.78 2.42 -32.62
N SER A 45 7.23 2.39 -33.87
CA SER A 45 7.02 1.26 -34.78
C SER A 45 7.62 -0.05 -34.24
N THR A 46 8.80 -0.01 -33.62
CA THR A 46 9.39 -1.21 -32.99
C THR A 46 8.57 -1.73 -31.81
N TRP A 47 7.93 -0.84 -31.06
CA TRP A 47 7.00 -1.20 -29.99
C TRP A 47 5.71 -1.79 -30.56
N GLU A 48 5.08 -1.11 -31.52
CA GLU A 48 3.80 -1.52 -32.11
C GLU A 48 3.86 -2.85 -32.87
N THR A 49 5.01 -3.15 -33.47
CA THR A 49 5.23 -4.43 -34.17
C THR A 49 5.62 -5.57 -33.21
N GLY A 50 5.86 -5.27 -31.93
CA GLY A 50 6.32 -6.23 -30.95
C GLY A 50 7.76 -6.72 -31.18
N ARG A 51 8.54 -6.03 -32.03
CA ARG A 51 9.97 -6.30 -32.25
C ARG A 51 10.78 -6.00 -31.00
N LYS A 52 10.40 -4.95 -30.26
CA LYS A 52 10.97 -4.59 -28.97
C LYS A 52 9.86 -4.25 -28.01
N VAL A 53 9.88 -4.84 -26.82
CA VAL A 53 8.93 -4.50 -25.75
C VAL A 53 9.42 -3.20 -25.09
N PRO A 54 8.55 -2.20 -24.88
CA PRO A 54 8.89 -1.05 -24.04
C PRO A 54 9.38 -1.50 -22.66
N PRO A 55 10.34 -0.78 -22.04
CA PRO A 55 10.71 -0.99 -20.64
C PRO A 55 9.48 -0.91 -19.72
N ALA A 56 9.52 -1.58 -18.57
CA ALA A 56 8.39 -1.61 -17.64
C ALA A 56 7.93 -0.21 -17.20
N GLU A 57 8.87 0.69 -16.92
CA GLU A 57 8.60 2.09 -16.60
C GLU A 57 7.86 2.80 -17.74
N THR A 58 8.35 2.66 -18.98
CA THR A 58 7.67 3.20 -20.17
C THR A 58 6.29 2.59 -20.36
N MET A 59 6.11 1.29 -20.07
CA MET A 59 4.79 0.65 -20.18
C MET A 59 3.79 1.20 -19.16
N MET A 60 4.25 1.48 -17.93
CA MET A 60 3.43 2.12 -16.90
C MET A 60 3.04 3.56 -17.30
N GLU A 61 3.94 4.29 -17.93
CA GLU A 61 3.63 5.63 -18.47
C GLU A 61 2.65 5.56 -19.63
N LEU A 62 2.80 4.59 -20.53
CA LEU A 62 1.85 4.34 -21.63
C LEU A 62 0.45 4.03 -21.10
N SER A 63 0.35 3.23 -20.02
CA SER A 63 -0.93 2.90 -19.41
C SER A 63 -1.62 4.15 -18.86
N LYS A 64 -0.86 5.06 -18.23
CA LYS A 64 -1.38 6.36 -17.76
C LYS A 64 -1.76 7.28 -18.91
N PHE A 65 -0.94 7.37 -19.96
CA PHE A 65 -1.18 8.23 -21.12
C PHE A 65 -2.46 7.84 -21.87
N PHE A 66 -2.65 6.54 -22.12
CA PHE A 66 -3.85 6.03 -22.80
C PHE A 66 -5.04 5.87 -21.86
N ASN A 67 -4.83 6.08 -20.55
CA ASN A 67 -5.82 5.86 -19.52
C ASN A 67 -6.39 4.43 -19.60
N VAL A 68 -5.53 3.42 -19.49
CA VAL A 68 -5.86 1.98 -19.48
C VAL A 68 -5.01 1.22 -18.46
N SER A 69 -5.35 -0.04 -18.16
CA SER A 69 -4.52 -0.88 -17.29
C SER A 69 -3.23 -1.38 -17.96
N MET A 70 -2.19 -1.65 -17.17
CA MET A 70 -0.98 -2.32 -17.69
C MET A 70 -1.29 -3.73 -18.19
N ASP A 71 -2.19 -4.46 -17.52
CA ASP A 71 -2.59 -5.81 -17.92
C ASP A 71 -3.23 -5.81 -19.32
N TYR A 72 -4.05 -4.80 -19.62
CA TYR A 72 -4.59 -4.61 -20.96
C TYR A 72 -3.49 -4.35 -21.99
N LEU A 73 -2.53 -3.46 -21.69
CA LEU A 73 -1.40 -3.19 -22.60
C LEU A 73 -0.49 -4.40 -22.80
N TYR A 74 -0.34 -5.27 -21.81
CA TYR A 74 0.39 -6.55 -21.97
C TYR A 74 -0.44 -7.64 -22.66
N GLY A 75 -1.72 -7.38 -22.94
CA GLY A 75 -2.64 -8.35 -23.52
C GLY A 75 -3.01 -9.48 -22.56
N LEU A 76 -2.94 -9.21 -21.25
CA LEU A 76 -3.36 -10.11 -20.17
C LEU A 76 -4.86 -9.96 -19.84
N SER A 77 -5.49 -8.87 -20.27
CA SER A 77 -6.96 -8.69 -20.25
C SER A 77 -7.53 -8.38 -21.65
N SER A 78 -8.76 -8.79 -21.88
CA SER A 78 -9.53 -8.47 -23.10
C SER A 78 -10.15 -7.07 -23.05
N ASP A 79 -10.48 -6.61 -21.84
CA ASP A 79 -11.31 -5.42 -21.65
C ASP A 79 -10.44 -4.16 -21.62
N ASP A 80 -10.78 -3.20 -22.48
CA ASP A 80 -10.19 -1.84 -22.56
C ASP A 80 -10.62 -0.98 -21.37
N GLN A 81 -10.70 -1.57 -20.17
CA GLN A 81 -11.08 -0.88 -18.94
C GLN A 81 -10.20 0.35 -18.86
N THR A 82 -10.85 1.50 -18.96
CA THR A 82 -10.26 2.80 -18.75
C THR A 82 -9.48 2.71 -17.43
N TYR A 83 -8.39 3.46 -17.31
CA TYR A 83 -7.95 4.01 -16.04
C TYR A 83 -9.05 5.00 -15.61
N GLU A 84 -10.28 4.51 -15.49
CA GLU A 84 -11.10 5.03 -14.45
C GLU A 84 -10.29 4.76 -13.20
N THR A 85 -10.25 5.79 -12.39
CA THR A 85 -10.11 5.71 -10.94
C THR A 85 -11.22 4.80 -10.39
N THR A 86 -11.37 3.57 -10.89
CA THR A 86 -12.04 2.48 -10.23
C THR A 86 -11.24 2.27 -8.97
N LYS A 87 -11.80 2.81 -7.90
CA LYS A 87 -11.55 2.46 -6.49
C LYS A 87 -11.83 0.97 -6.22
N SER A 88 -11.33 0.09 -7.07
CA SER A 88 -11.35 -1.38 -7.00
C SER A 88 -10.45 -1.85 -8.15
N SER A 89 -9.25 -2.40 -7.98
CA SER A 89 -8.81 -3.33 -6.95
C SER A 89 -7.30 -3.19 -6.74
N HIS A 90 -6.86 -2.03 -6.26
CA HIS A 90 -5.88 -2.11 -5.19
C HIS A 90 -6.67 -2.55 -3.97
N THR A 91 -6.17 -3.54 -3.22
CA THR A 91 -6.64 -3.89 -1.88
C THR A 91 -6.72 -2.62 -1.05
N THR A 92 -7.82 -1.89 -1.17
CA THR A 92 -8.01 -0.67 -0.40
C THR A 92 -8.40 -1.24 0.93
N MET A 93 -7.49 -1.14 1.88
CA MET A 93 -7.70 -1.62 3.24
C MET A 93 -8.79 -0.79 3.96
N GLU A 94 -9.40 0.18 3.26
CA GLU A 94 -10.56 0.95 3.68
C GLU A 94 -11.83 0.10 3.51
N ILE A 95 -12.61 0.00 4.58
CA ILE A 95 -13.89 -0.68 4.61
C ILE A 95 -14.95 0.31 4.14
N PRO A 96 -15.67 0.03 3.03
CA PRO A 96 -16.82 0.83 2.64
C PRO A 96 -17.86 0.86 3.76
N TYR A 97 -18.46 2.02 4.02
CA TYR A 97 -19.45 2.20 5.09
C TYR A 97 -20.57 1.16 5.05
N GLU A 98 -21.04 0.84 3.85
CA GLU A 98 -22.12 -0.11 3.60
C GLU A 98 -21.76 -1.55 3.97
N LYS A 99 -20.47 -1.85 4.06
CA LYS A 99 -19.95 -3.19 4.36
C LYS A 99 -19.51 -3.36 5.81
N LEU A 100 -19.61 -2.32 6.65
CA LEU A 100 -19.19 -2.41 8.06
C LEU A 100 -19.89 -3.53 8.83
N ASP A 101 -21.11 -3.89 8.43
CA ASP A 101 -21.89 -4.94 9.08
C ASP A 101 -21.32 -6.35 8.84
N GLU A 102 -20.48 -6.53 7.81
CA GLU A 102 -19.77 -7.78 7.55
C GLU A 102 -18.64 -8.04 8.57
N TYR A 103 -18.26 -7.03 9.35
CA TYR A 103 -17.13 -7.04 10.28
C TYR A 103 -17.58 -7.11 11.75
N ASP A 104 -18.76 -7.66 12.04
CA ASP A 104 -19.27 -7.78 13.41
C ASP A 104 -18.28 -8.50 14.33
N GLY A 105 -17.94 -7.89 15.47
CA GLY A 105 -16.94 -8.42 16.40
C GLY A 105 -15.48 -8.33 15.90
N GLU A 106 -15.24 -7.81 14.71
CA GLU A 106 -13.88 -7.67 14.15
C GLU A 106 -13.24 -6.30 14.49
N PRO A 107 -11.90 -6.25 14.55
CA PRO A 107 -11.18 -5.00 14.76
C PRO A 107 -11.20 -4.10 13.53
N ILE A 108 -11.65 -2.85 13.73
CA ILE A 108 -11.67 -1.80 12.72
C ILE A 108 -10.78 -0.65 13.18
N TYR A 109 -9.89 -0.20 12.30
CA TYR A 109 -9.09 0.99 12.50
C TYR A 109 -9.85 2.22 12.03
N VAL A 110 -10.11 3.16 12.93
CA VAL A 110 -10.85 4.39 12.67
C VAL A 110 -9.86 5.54 12.50
N VAL A 111 -9.99 6.26 11.39
CA VAL A 111 -9.25 7.49 11.10
C VAL A 111 -10.20 8.67 11.12
N SER A 112 -9.89 9.71 11.88
CA SER A 112 -10.69 10.94 11.94
C SER A 112 -9.84 12.15 11.57
N GLU A 113 -10.10 12.74 10.39
CA GLU A 113 -9.25 13.79 9.80
C GLU A 113 -9.29 15.13 10.56
N ARG A 114 -10.37 15.40 11.31
CA ARG A 114 -10.54 16.64 12.10
C ARG A 114 -10.27 16.48 13.59
N GLY A 115 -9.66 15.37 14.01
CA GLY A 115 -9.24 15.18 15.40
C GLY A 115 -10.38 15.14 16.43
N MET A 116 -11.62 14.89 16.02
CA MET A 116 -12.73 14.66 16.97
C MET A 116 -12.47 13.41 17.81
N ILE A 117 -11.81 12.42 17.20
CA ILE A 117 -11.37 11.18 17.82
C ILE A 117 -9.96 10.91 17.29
N GLY A 118 -9.02 10.58 18.17
CA GLY A 118 -7.68 10.17 17.73
C GLY A 118 -7.73 8.85 16.95
N ASN A 119 -6.91 8.71 15.91
CA ASN A 119 -6.87 7.50 15.09
C ASN A 119 -6.54 6.29 15.95
N GLN A 120 -7.41 5.28 15.94
CA GLN A 120 -7.30 4.15 16.87
C GLN A 120 -8.09 2.94 16.40
N TRP A 121 -7.81 1.80 17.04
CA TRP A 121 -8.57 0.57 16.89
C TRP A 121 -9.85 0.58 17.74
N GLY A 122 -10.89 -0.05 17.23
CA GLY A 122 -12.05 -0.46 18.01
C GLY A 122 -12.70 -1.72 17.44
N ILE A 123 -13.70 -2.25 18.14
CA ILE A 123 -14.44 -3.44 17.74
C ILE A 123 -15.81 -3.02 17.21
N MET A 124 -16.18 -3.50 16.02
CA MET A 124 -17.50 -3.26 15.46
C MET A 124 -18.57 -4.05 16.24
N ASP A 125 -19.63 -3.35 16.63
CA ASP A 125 -20.85 -3.92 17.19
C ASP A 125 -21.99 -3.57 16.24
N VAL A 126 -22.45 -4.57 15.49
CA VAL A 126 -23.51 -4.39 14.49
C VAL A 126 -24.87 -4.19 15.14
N ALA A 127 -25.13 -4.79 16.30
CA ALA A 127 -26.39 -4.63 17.02
C ALA A 127 -26.64 -3.16 17.41
N THR A 128 -25.57 -2.42 17.73
CA THR A 128 -25.66 -0.99 18.05
C THR A 128 -25.17 -0.06 16.93
N ARG A 129 -24.72 -0.62 15.79
CA ARG A 129 -24.00 0.08 14.71
C ARG A 129 -22.97 1.08 15.26
N SER A 130 -22.13 0.60 16.17
CA SER A 130 -21.10 1.41 16.80
C SER A 130 -19.79 0.66 16.91
N ILE A 131 -18.69 1.39 16.97
CA ILE A 131 -17.36 0.85 17.21
C ILE A 131 -17.01 1.12 18.66
N GLN A 132 -16.78 0.06 19.43
CA GLN A 132 -16.28 0.15 20.80
C GLN A 132 -14.78 0.43 20.78
N LEU A 133 -14.40 1.62 21.24
CA LEU A 133 -13.02 2.09 21.29
C LEU A 133 -12.31 1.61 22.57
N ARG A 134 -10.98 1.74 22.61
CA ARG A 134 -10.12 1.30 23.74
C ARG A 134 -10.50 1.91 25.09
N ASN A 135 -11.04 3.13 25.10
CA ASN A 135 -11.45 3.84 26.31
C ASN A 135 -12.89 3.50 26.75
N ASN A 136 -13.49 2.42 26.22
CA ASN A 136 -14.89 2.04 26.39
C ASN A 136 -15.92 3.05 25.83
N THR A 137 -15.48 4.06 25.08
CA THR A 137 -16.40 4.92 24.32
C THR A 137 -16.96 4.14 23.14
N ARG A 138 -18.27 4.23 22.92
CA ARG A 138 -18.91 3.76 21.70
C ARG A 138 -18.98 4.90 20.68
N LEU A 139 -18.37 4.69 19.52
CA LEU A 139 -18.42 5.60 18.39
C LEU A 139 -19.49 5.12 17.40
N PRO A 140 -20.62 5.82 17.23
CA PRO A 140 -21.58 5.49 16.19
C PRO A 140 -20.91 5.54 14.80
N VAL A 141 -21.12 4.51 13.98
CA VAL A 141 -20.58 4.54 12.60
C VAL A 141 -21.34 5.57 11.79
N SER A 142 -20.60 6.43 11.08
CA SER A 142 -21.16 7.46 10.22
C SER A 142 -20.57 7.42 8.82
N LYS A 143 -21.40 7.71 7.82
CA LYS A 143 -20.98 7.95 6.44
C LYS A 143 -20.57 9.41 6.31
N SER A 144 -19.34 9.72 6.72
CA SER A 144 -18.78 11.07 6.70
C SER A 144 -17.44 11.07 5.98
N PRO A 145 -17.09 12.11 5.20
CA PRO A 145 -15.74 12.25 4.66
C PRO A 145 -14.68 12.40 5.77
N ASP A 146 -15.08 12.85 6.96
CA ASP A 146 -14.17 13.10 8.08
C ASP A 146 -13.84 11.84 8.89
N VAL A 147 -14.55 10.73 8.68
CA VAL A 147 -14.34 9.46 9.41
C VAL A 147 -14.23 8.30 8.42
N LYS A 148 -13.11 7.59 8.46
CA LYS A 148 -12.82 6.46 7.58
C LYS A 148 -12.46 5.22 8.39
N TYR A 149 -12.77 4.06 7.84
CA TYR A 149 -12.67 2.77 8.51
C TYR A 149 -11.74 1.86 7.73
N TYR A 150 -10.86 1.11 8.40
CA TYR A 150 -9.89 0.27 7.72
C TYR A 150 -9.69 -1.06 8.44
N ILE A 151 -9.38 -2.12 7.69
CA ILE A 151 -8.94 -3.43 8.24
C ILE A 151 -7.49 -3.41 8.75
N THR A 152 -6.73 -2.38 8.40
CA THR A 152 -5.38 -2.12 8.94
C THR A 152 -5.10 -0.62 8.93
N VAL A 153 -4.07 -0.21 9.67
CA VAL A 153 -3.54 1.15 9.63
C VAL A 153 -3.19 1.54 8.19
N PRO A 154 -3.80 2.59 7.60
CA PRO A 154 -3.52 3.00 6.24
C PRO A 154 -2.12 3.62 6.14
N ALA A 155 -1.44 3.43 5.00
CA ALA A 155 -0.05 3.88 4.80
C ALA A 155 0.14 5.40 4.92
N ASN A 156 -0.91 6.17 4.64
CA ASN A 156 -0.93 7.64 4.76
C ASN A 156 -1.28 8.11 6.18
N ASP A 157 -1.60 7.20 7.10
CA ASP A 157 -1.79 7.55 8.49
C ASP A 157 -0.43 7.93 9.11
N ILE A 158 -0.41 9.11 9.73
CA ILE A 158 0.77 9.73 10.35
C ILE A 158 1.25 8.91 11.58
N THR A 159 0.60 7.78 11.88
CA THR A 159 0.93 6.86 12.97
C THR A 159 2.38 6.40 12.95
N LEU A 160 3.04 6.19 11.80
CA LEU A 160 4.47 5.83 11.83
C LEU A 160 5.32 6.93 12.48
N ARG A 161 5.08 8.21 12.16
CA ARG A 161 5.81 9.35 12.76
C ARG A 161 5.42 9.57 14.23
N HIS A 162 4.16 9.32 14.60
CA HIS A 162 3.71 9.46 15.99
C HIS A 162 4.17 8.28 16.86
N LEU A 163 4.14 7.05 16.35
CA LEU A 163 4.64 5.85 17.03
C LEU A 163 6.15 5.92 17.22
N LEU A 164 6.91 6.39 16.23
CA LEU A 164 8.36 6.57 16.35
C LEU A 164 8.77 7.43 17.56
N LYS A 165 7.91 8.35 18.06
CA LYS A 165 8.17 9.10 19.30
C LYS A 165 8.23 8.21 20.56
N TYR A 166 7.59 7.05 20.52
CA TYR A 166 7.48 6.10 21.63
C TYR A 166 8.27 4.81 21.36
N ALA A 167 9.01 4.75 20.25
CA ALA A 167 9.86 3.60 19.94
C ALA A 167 11.02 3.54 20.96
N VAL A 168 11.30 2.33 21.44
CA VAL A 168 12.39 2.08 22.37
C VAL A 168 13.71 2.19 21.60
N SER A 169 14.62 3.01 22.12
CA SER A 169 15.94 3.17 21.50
C SER A 169 16.83 1.97 21.83
N MET A 170 17.85 1.72 21.00
CA MET A 170 18.85 0.69 21.28
C MET A 170 19.52 0.90 22.65
N LYS A 171 19.74 2.17 23.04
CA LYS A 171 20.29 2.52 24.36
C LYS A 171 19.40 2.04 25.51
N ASP A 172 18.08 2.14 25.37
CA ASP A 172 17.12 1.73 26.39
C ASP A 172 17.01 0.20 26.47
N ILE A 173 17.11 -0.52 25.36
CA ILE A 173 17.18 -1.99 25.34
C ILE A 173 18.46 -2.45 26.04
N MET A 174 19.61 -1.87 25.67
CA MET A 174 20.92 -2.22 26.24
C MET A 174 21.05 -1.87 27.73
N SER A 175 20.19 -0.99 28.26
CA SER A 175 20.15 -0.69 29.70
C SER A 175 19.63 -1.85 30.56
N GLY A 176 19.05 -2.88 29.95
CA GLY A 176 18.46 -4.04 30.65
C GLY A 176 17.12 -3.74 31.32
N LEU A 177 16.64 -2.49 31.30
CA LEU A 177 15.36 -2.09 31.91
C LEU A 177 14.14 -2.59 31.13
N ARG A 178 14.32 -2.98 29.87
CA ARG A 178 13.24 -3.47 28.99
C ARG A 178 13.46 -4.95 28.67
N THR A 179 12.84 -5.82 29.44
CA THR A 179 12.93 -7.29 29.24
C THR A 179 11.91 -7.82 28.24
N LYS A 180 10.87 -7.03 27.93
CA LYS A 180 9.80 -7.39 27.01
C LYS A 180 9.39 -6.21 26.15
N VAL A 181 9.32 -6.43 24.84
CA VAL A 181 9.01 -5.40 23.84
C VAL A 181 8.01 -5.92 22.81
N TYR A 182 7.16 -5.03 22.32
CA TYR A 182 6.28 -5.30 21.19
C TYR A 182 6.97 -4.85 19.91
N VAL A 183 7.11 -5.76 18.95
CA VAL A 183 7.77 -5.51 17.67
C VAL A 183 6.73 -5.15 16.62
N LYS A 184 6.99 -4.09 15.87
CA LYS A 184 6.23 -3.69 14.68
C LYS A 184 7.13 -3.63 13.46
N SER A 185 6.79 -4.35 12.41
CA SER A 185 7.57 -4.36 11.16
C SER A 185 7.49 -3.03 10.43
N LEU A 186 8.58 -2.65 9.74
CA LEU A 186 8.59 -1.54 8.79
C LEU A 186 8.27 -1.98 7.35
N SER A 187 8.02 -3.27 7.12
CA SER A 187 7.72 -3.81 5.79
C SER A 187 6.36 -3.34 5.25
N GLN A 188 6.31 -3.08 3.94
CA GLN A 188 5.06 -2.81 3.23
C GLN A 188 4.21 -4.06 3.00
N ASP A 189 4.81 -5.25 3.06
CA ASP A 189 4.14 -6.54 2.86
C ASP A 189 3.29 -6.94 4.10
N PRO A 190 1.95 -7.04 3.96
CA PRO A 190 1.05 -7.43 5.05
C PRO A 190 1.32 -8.82 5.63
N ALA A 191 1.73 -9.80 4.81
CA ALA A 191 1.99 -11.16 5.27
C ALA A 191 3.22 -11.20 6.18
N LEU A 192 4.28 -10.45 5.82
CA LEU A 192 5.46 -10.27 6.65
C LEU A 192 5.16 -9.53 7.95
N ARG A 193 4.31 -8.49 7.91
CA ARG A 193 3.84 -7.82 9.15
C ARG A 193 3.14 -8.82 10.07
N GLY A 194 2.14 -9.55 9.58
CA GLY A 194 1.42 -10.54 10.37
C GLY A 194 2.30 -11.67 10.91
N ALA A 195 3.39 -12.01 10.21
CA ALA A 195 4.31 -13.06 10.64
C ALA A 195 5.25 -12.63 11.78
N ILE A 196 5.64 -11.36 11.86
CA ILE A 196 6.69 -10.91 12.79
C ILE A 196 6.20 -9.96 13.88
N GLU A 197 5.03 -9.34 13.72
CA GLU A 197 4.47 -8.45 14.74
C GLU A 197 4.02 -9.22 15.98
N GLY A 198 4.34 -8.69 17.17
CA GLY A 198 3.99 -9.34 18.43
C GLY A 198 4.92 -9.02 19.59
N TRP A 199 4.68 -9.69 20.72
CA TRP A 199 5.51 -9.55 21.91
C TRP A 199 6.73 -10.47 21.84
N TYR A 200 7.88 -9.88 22.16
CA TYR A 200 9.17 -10.57 22.26
C TYR A 200 9.81 -10.28 23.62
N ASN A 201 10.54 -11.26 24.12
CA ASN A 201 11.48 -11.08 25.22
C ASN A 201 12.83 -10.67 24.66
N VAL A 202 13.53 -9.79 25.37
CA VAL A 202 14.87 -9.34 25.01
C VAL A 202 15.90 -10.32 25.58
N ASP A 203 16.74 -10.86 24.71
CA ASP A 203 17.91 -11.63 25.05
C ASP A 203 19.16 -10.83 24.67
N LEU A 204 19.76 -10.19 25.68
CA LEU A 204 20.96 -9.37 25.51
C LEU A 204 22.23 -10.23 25.36
N GLU A 205 22.23 -11.48 25.85
CA GLU A 205 23.40 -12.37 25.73
C GLU A 205 23.61 -12.78 24.27
N HIS A 206 22.50 -13.01 23.55
CA HIS A 206 22.52 -13.43 22.14
C HIS A 206 22.14 -12.30 21.15
N ASN A 207 22.03 -11.05 21.64
CA ASN A 207 21.67 -9.87 20.85
C ASN A 207 20.38 -10.04 20.01
N MET A 208 19.34 -10.64 20.60
CA MET A 208 18.12 -10.99 19.87
C MET A 208 16.83 -10.80 20.67
N LEU A 209 15.72 -10.77 19.95
CA LEU A 209 14.36 -10.77 20.46
C LEU A 209 13.75 -12.14 20.19
N ILE A 210 13.09 -12.74 21.19
CA ILE A 210 12.49 -14.07 21.07
C ILE A 210 11.01 -14.02 21.47
N ASN A 211 10.11 -14.46 20.58
CA ASN A 211 8.67 -14.52 20.89
C ASN A 211 8.25 -15.90 21.46
N SER A 212 7.00 -16.02 21.89
CA SER A 212 6.43 -17.25 22.46
C SER A 212 6.38 -18.44 21.50
N MET A 213 6.49 -18.19 20.18
CA MET A 213 6.55 -19.22 19.15
C MET A 213 8.00 -19.65 18.82
N GLY A 214 9.00 -19.12 19.52
CA GLY A 214 10.42 -19.39 19.26
C GLY A 214 10.99 -18.66 18.05
N ARG A 215 10.27 -17.69 17.46
CA ARG A 215 10.83 -16.85 16.40
C ARG A 215 11.81 -15.86 17.00
N THR A 216 12.93 -15.69 16.31
CA THR A 216 14.01 -14.80 16.72
C THR A 216 14.18 -13.64 15.73
N LEU A 217 14.47 -12.45 16.25
CA LEU A 217 14.85 -11.27 15.47
C LEU A 217 16.15 -10.71 16.03
N SER A 218 17.12 -10.38 15.17
CA SER A 218 18.34 -9.70 15.62
C SER A 218 18.00 -8.28 16.10
N LEU A 219 18.60 -7.85 17.21
CA LEU A 219 18.52 -6.47 17.70
C LEU A 219 19.12 -5.46 16.71
N ASP A 220 20.00 -5.87 15.80
CA ASP A 220 20.56 -5.02 14.74
C ASP A 220 19.47 -4.55 13.75
N GLY A 221 18.36 -5.27 13.69
CA GLY A 221 17.20 -4.90 12.88
C GLY A 221 16.37 -3.75 13.48
N LEU A 222 16.63 -3.33 14.71
CA LEU A 222 15.90 -2.28 15.40
C LEU A 222 16.07 -0.93 14.69
N SER A 223 14.97 -0.23 14.45
CA SER A 223 14.89 1.02 13.68
C SER A 223 15.27 0.91 12.20
N VAL A 224 15.61 -0.29 11.71
CA VAL A 224 15.96 -0.55 10.30
C VAL A 224 14.90 -1.39 9.62
N THR A 225 14.53 -2.51 10.22
CA THR A 225 13.56 -3.48 9.68
C THR A 225 12.28 -3.55 10.52
N TYR A 226 12.37 -3.17 11.80
CA TYR A 226 11.25 -3.10 12.72
C TYR A 226 11.49 -2.05 13.80
N ASN A 227 10.42 -1.59 14.43
CA ASN A 227 10.47 -0.79 15.66
C ASN A 227 10.03 -1.64 16.85
N ALA A 228 10.62 -1.39 18.01
CA ALA A 228 10.22 -2.02 19.26
C ALA A 228 9.56 -0.99 20.19
N PHE A 229 8.55 -1.42 20.93
CA PHE A 229 7.80 -0.60 21.87
C PHE A 229 7.73 -1.29 23.23
N SER A 230 7.92 -0.57 24.32
CA SER A 230 7.71 -1.11 25.67
C SER A 230 6.54 -0.41 26.32
N VAL A 231 5.80 -1.10 27.20
CA VAL A 231 4.89 -0.42 28.12
C VAL A 231 5.75 0.51 28.98
N GLN A 232 5.42 1.79 29.06
CA GLN A 232 6.01 2.66 30.09
C GLN A 232 5.64 2.06 31.44
N GLN A 233 6.65 1.60 32.19
CA GLN A 233 6.54 1.52 33.65
C GLN A 233 6.69 2.92 34.21
#